data_AF-A0A399YNE2-F1
#
_entry.id   AF-A0A399YNE2-F1
#
_cell.length_a   1.000
_cell.length_b   1.000
_cell.length_c   1.000
_cell.angle_alpha   90.00
_cell.angle_beta   90.00
_cell.angle_gamma   90.00
#
_symmetry.space_group_name_H-M   'P 1'
#
loop_
_entity.id
_entity.type
_entity.pdbx_description
1 polymer ?
#
loop_
_entity_poly.entity_id
_entity_poly.type
_entity_poly.pdbx_seq_one_letter_code
_entity_poly.pdbx_strand_id
1 'polypeptide(L)' 'MARFVDIHPQDPQPRLVGQVVAALRDGGLVAFPTDACYTLGARLGDPHAKQRILDARQLDDRHHFTLMCADFA' A
#
# COMPACT_ATOMS: atom_id res chain seq x y z
N MET A 1 4.88 -12.71 8.84
CA MET A 1 3.79 -12.22 9.72
C MET A 1 3.58 -10.74 9.44
N ALA A 2 2.34 -10.29 9.27
CA ALA A 2 2.07 -8.88 9.01
C ALA A 2 2.16 -8.05 10.30
N ARG A 3 2.68 -6.83 10.20
CA ARG A 3 2.67 -5.86 11.28
C ARG A 3 1.38 -5.06 11.23
N PHE A 4 0.63 -5.03 12.33
CA PHE A 4 -0.52 -4.15 12.47
C PHE A 4 -0.09 -2.77 12.99
N VAL A 5 -0.60 -1.70 12.39
CA VAL A 5 -0.35 -0.31 12.80
C VAL A 5 -1.69 0.38 12.89
N ASP A 6 -2.10 0.74 14.10
CA ASP A 6 -3.36 1.44 14.35
C ASP A 6 -3.16 2.95 14.16
N ILE A 7 -3.79 3.53 13.14
CA ILE A 7 -3.67 4.95 12.78
C ILE A 7 -5.06 5.57 12.86
N HIS A 8 -5.15 6.72 13.54
CA HIS A 8 -6.43 7.43 13.63
C HIS A 8 -6.86 7.95 12.25
N PRO A 9 -8.09 7.66 11.78
CA PRO A 9 -8.48 7.88 10.39
C PRO A 9 -8.68 9.35 10.01
N GLN A 10 -9.00 10.22 10.97
CA GLN A 10 -9.24 11.66 10.73
C GLN A 10 -8.05 12.55 11.14
N ASP A 11 -7.17 12.04 11.99
CA ASP A 11 -6.01 12.76 12.53
C ASP A 11 -4.82 11.79 12.65
N PRO A 12 -4.28 11.36 11.49
CA PRO A 12 -3.30 10.28 11.44
C PRO A 12 -1.99 10.72 12.10
N GLN A 13 -1.51 9.92 13.06
CA GLN A 13 -0.32 10.25 13.83
C GLN A 13 0.93 10.24 12.93
N PRO A 14 1.66 11.36 12.75
CA PRO A 14 2.76 11.46 11.78
C PRO A 14 3.86 10.42 11.99
N ARG A 15 4.16 10.08 13.24
CA ARG A 15 5.16 9.06 13.60
C ARG A 15 4.77 7.67 13.08
N LEU A 16 3.50 7.30 13.14
CA LEU A 16 3.01 6.00 12.68
C LEU A 16 2.97 5.94 11.15
N VAL A 17 2.49 7.02 10.51
CA VAL A 17 2.55 7.16 9.05
C VAL A 17 4.00 7.05 8.56
N GLY A 18 4.94 7.72 9.22
CA GLY A 18 6.36 7.64 8.87
C GLY A 18 6.94 6.22 8.92
N GLN A 19 6.48 5.38 9.85
CA GLN A 19 6.89 3.98 9.92
C GLN A 19 6.33 3.14 8.76
N VAL A 20 5.09 3.42 8.34
CA VAL A 20 4.49 2.79 7.15
C VAL A 20 5.23 3.22 5.88
N VAL A 21 5.56 4.50 5.77
CA VAL A 21 6.35 5.05 4.65
C VAL A 21 7.73 4.42 4.58
N ALA A 22 8.42 4.25 5.73
CA ALA A 22 9.71 3.56 5.78
C ALA A 22 9.57 2.11 5.27
N ALA A 23 8.55 1.38 5.75
CA ALA A 23 8.29 0.02 5.27
C ALA A 23 8.04 -0.04 3.75
N LEU A 24 7.27 0.91 3.18
CA LEU A 24 7.07 1.00 1.72
C LEU A 24 8.38 1.26 0.97
N ARG A 25 9.25 2.14 1.50
CA ARG A 25 10.55 2.46 0.90
C ARG A 25 11.50 1.25 0.88
N ASP A 26 11.38 0.38 1.88
CA ASP A 26 12.16 -0.86 2.04
C ASP A 26 11.57 -2.06 1.27
N GLY A 27 10.64 -1.83 0.34
CA GLY A 27 10.01 -2.90 -0.47
C GLY A 27 8.86 -3.62 0.23
N GLY A 28 8.26 -2.98 1.24
CA GLY A 28 7.08 -3.49 1.93
C GLY A 28 5.82 -3.44 1.07
N LEU A 29 4.89 -4.35 1.37
CA LEU A 29 3.52 -4.33 0.87
C LEU A 29 2.59 -3.96 2.03
N VAL A 30 1.74 -2.95 1.83
CA VAL A 30 0.88 -2.39 2.87
C VAL A 30 -0.59 -2.51 2.47
N ALA A 31 -1.42 -2.97 3.40
CA ALA A 31 -2.87 -2.80 3.31
C ALA A 31 -3.26 -1.51 4.03
N PHE A 32 -3.95 -0.59 3.36
CA PHE A 32 -4.36 0.69 3.96
C PHE A 32 -5.76 1.12 3.48
N PRO A 33 -6.50 1.90 4.29
CA PRO A 33 -7.85 2.35 3.93
C PRO A 33 -7.81 3.46 2.88
N THR A 34 -8.81 3.46 2.00
CA THR A 34 -9.21 4.63 1.20
C THR A 34 -10.65 5.02 1.53
N ASP A 35 -11.16 6.04 0.86
CA ASP A 35 -12.58 6.43 0.88
C ASP A 35 -13.53 5.35 0.35
N ALA A 36 -13.06 4.49 -0.57
CA ALA A 36 -13.84 3.40 -1.14
C ALA A 36 -13.71 2.10 -0.32
N CYS A 37 -12.49 1.61 -0.13
CA CYS A 37 -12.20 0.31 0.48
C CYS A 37 -10.75 0.25 0.96
N TYR A 38 -10.37 -0.83 1.64
CA TYR A 38 -8.96 -1.16 1.81
C TYR A 38 -8.33 -1.56 0.47
N THR A 39 -7.08 -1.15 0.27
CA THR A 39 -6.27 -1.54 -0.89
C THR A 39 -4.91 -2.07 -0.45
N LEU A 40 -4.26 -2.81 -1.34
CA LEU A 40 -2.85 -3.21 -1.20
C LEU A 40 -2.00 -2.29 -2.07
N GLY A 41 -0.97 -1.69 -1.47
CA GLY A 41 -0.03 -0.84 -2.17
C GLY A 41 1.42 -1.14 -1.78
N ALA A 42 2.29 -0.86 -2.73
CA ALA A 42 3.74 -0.95 -2.60
C ALA A 42 4.35 0.27 -3.30
N ARG A 43 5.66 0.45 -3.12
CA ARG A 43 6.40 1.52 -3.79
C ARG A 43 6.39 1.31 -5.32
N LEU A 44 6.16 2.40 -6.05
CA LEU A 44 6.32 2.40 -7.50
C LEU A 44 7.77 2.07 -7.90
N GLY A 45 7.93 1.16 -8.85
CA GLY A 45 9.24 0.70 -9.33
C GLY A 45 9.84 -0.47 -8.57
N ASP A 46 9.18 -0.99 -7.53
CA ASP A 46 9.57 -2.27 -6.92
C ASP A 46 9.26 -3.43 -7.90
N PRO A 47 10.28 -4.15 -8.41
CA PRO A 47 10.08 -5.21 -9.40
C PRO A 47 9.34 -6.43 -8.85
N HIS A 48 9.29 -6.60 -7.52
CA HIS A 48 8.63 -7.72 -6.86
C HIS A 48 7.20 -7.39 -6.41
N ALA A 49 6.85 -6.10 -6.33
CA ALA A 49 5.54 -5.67 -5.83
C ALA A 49 4.37 -6.23 -6.65
N LYS A 50 4.44 -6.18 -7.99
CA LYS A 50 3.38 -6.66 -8.87
C LYS A 50 3.03 -8.12 -8.58
N GLN A 51 4.05 -9.00 -8.57
CA GLN A 51 3.84 -10.43 -8.36
C GLN A 51 3.22 -10.70 -7.00
N ARG A 52 3.71 -10.04 -5.94
CA ARG A 52 3.18 -10.19 -4.59
C ARG A 52 1.72 -9.77 -4.48
N ILE A 53 1.29 -8.73 -5.20
CA ILE A 53 -0.11 -8.31 -5.24
C ILE A 53 -0.96 -9.35 -5.98
N LEU A 54 -0.50 -9.84 -7.14
CA LEU A 54 -1.20 -10.90 -7.88
C LEU A 54 -1.41 -12.14 -7.01
N ASP A 55 -0.36 -12.60 -6.34
CA ASP A 55 -0.39 -13.79 -5.47
C ASP A 55 -1.33 -13.58 -4.28
N ALA A 56 -1.22 -12.44 -3.59
CA ALA A 56 -2.03 -12.13 -2.41
C ALA A 56 -3.53 -11.95 -2.73
N ARG A 57 -3.83 -11.41 -3.92
CA ARG A 57 -5.19 -11.13 -4.37
C ARG A 57 -5.78 -12.21 -5.28
N GLN A 58 -5.01 -13.25 -5.62
CA GLN A 58 -5.38 -14.30 -6.58
C GLN A 58 -5.83 -13.74 -7.94
N LEU A 59 -5.04 -12.82 -8.49
CA LEU A 59 -5.33 -12.13 -9.75
C LEU A 59 -4.56 -12.72 -10.92
N ASP A 60 -5.08 -12.53 -12.13
CA ASP A 60 -4.35 -12.84 -13.36
C ASP A 60 -3.44 -11.68 -13.82
N ASP A 61 -2.57 -11.96 -14.78
CA ASP A 61 -1.59 -11.01 -15.32
C ASP A 61 -2.20 -9.88 -16.14
N ARG A 62 -3.48 -10.02 -16.54
CA ARG A 62 -4.26 -9.03 -17.29
C ARG A 62 -4.92 -7.99 -16.39
N HIS A 63 -4.86 -8.17 -15.06
CA HIS A 63 -5.43 -7.22 -14.12
C HIS A 63 -4.79 -5.83 -14.24
N HIS A 64 -5.62 -4.79 -14.37
CA HIS A 64 -5.15 -3.41 -14.32
C HIS A 64 -4.79 -3.02 -12.90
N PHE A 65 -3.64 -2.37 -12.75
CA PHE A 65 -3.19 -1.81 -11.49
C PHE A 65 -3.49 -0.32 -11.42
N THR A 66 -3.61 0.18 -10.20
CA THR A 66 -3.86 1.60 -9.92
C THR A 66 -2.58 2.28 -9.48
N LEU A 67 -2.26 3.42 -10.08
CA LEU A 67 -1.33 4.37 -9.50
C LEU A 67 -2.11 5.27 -8.56
N MET A 68 -1.84 5.18 -7.26
CA MET A 68 -2.47 6.04 -6.27
C MET A 68 -1.68 7.34 -6.15
N CYS A 69 -2.31 8.44 -6.52
CA CYS A 69 -1.75 9.78 -6.45
C CYS A 69 -2.41 10.57 -5.32
N ALA A 70 -1.65 11.43 -4.65
CA ALA A 70 -2.19 12.33 -3.63
C ALA A 70 -3.05 13.45 -4.26
N ASP A 71 -2.67 13.87 -5.46
CA ASP A 71 -3.35 14.87 -6.27
C ASP A 71 -3.01 14.63 -7.75
N PHE A 72 -3.52 15.51 -8.62
CA PHE A 72 -3.28 15.47 -10.07
C PHE A 72 -2.10 16.35 -10.51
N ALA A 73 -1.55 17.17 -9.62
CA ALA A 73 -0.76 18.35 -9.97
C ALA A 73 0.75 18.09 -10.09
#